data_AF-A0A662EQG7-F1
#
_entry.id   AF-A0A662EQG7-F1
#
_cell.length_a   1.000
_cell.length_b   1.000
_cell.length_c   1.000
_cell.angle_alpha   90.00
_cell.angle_beta   90.00
_cell.angle_gamma   90.00
#
_symmetry.space_group_name_H-M   'P 1'
#
loop_
_entity.id
_entity.type
_entity.pdbx_description
1 polymer ?
#
loop_
_entity_poly.entity_id
_entity_poly.type
_entity_poly.pdbx_seq_one_letter_code
_entity_poly.pdbx_strand_id
1 'polypeptide(L)' 'RVLGHRAVVSLLADRRARGPGGLEGGAPGAPGEDFLIIDGEEKRIPAKGTVEVPPDGIISIRTPGGGGYGTSQT' A
#
# COMPACT_ATOMS: atom_id res chain seq x y z
N ARG A 1 3.48 -13.61 2.13
CA ARG A 1 4.36 -14.20 3.15
C ARG A 1 5.49 -14.93 2.45
N VAL A 2 6.72 -14.82 2.94
CA VAL A 2 7.87 -15.62 2.46
C VAL A 2 7.93 -16.92 3.26
N LEU A 3 8.22 -18.06 2.60
CA LEU A 3 8.15 -19.38 3.23
C LEU A 3 9.53 -20.04 3.28
N GLY A 4 10.03 -20.36 4.48
CA GLY A 4 11.21 -21.21 4.67
C GLY A 4 12.56 -20.66 4.19
N HIS A 5 12.62 -19.44 3.67
CA HIS A 5 13.85 -18.80 3.20
C HIS A 5 13.78 -17.27 3.31
N ARG A 6 14.91 -16.58 3.07
CA ARG A 6 14.93 -15.12 2.89
C ARG A 6 14.60 -14.77 1.45
N ALA A 7 13.86 -13.69 1.23
CA ALA A 7 13.60 -13.15 -0.10
C ALA A 7 13.97 -11.67 -0.18
N VAL A 8 14.24 -11.21 -1.40
CA VAL A 8 14.41 -9.80 -1.73
C VAL A 8 13.24 -9.39 -2.62
N VAL A 9 12.51 -8.36 -2.22
CA VAL A 9 11.32 -7.87 -2.93
C VAL A 9 11.60 -6.46 -3.42
N SER A 10 11.45 -6.25 -4.74
CA SER A 10 11.41 -4.91 -5.32
C SER A 10 9.96 -4.44 -5.40
N LEU A 11 9.65 -3.31 -4.77
CA LEU A 11 8.34 -2.68 -4.83
C LEU A 11 8.36 -1.53 -5.83
N LEU A 12 7.35 -1.49 -6.69
CA LEU A 12 7.04 -0.39 -7.59
C LEU A 12 5.56 -0.04 -7.44
N ALA A 13 5.25 0.80 -6.46
CA ALA A 13 3.90 1.23 -6.17
C ALA A 13 3.74 2.74 -6.38
N ASP A 14 2.58 3.12 -6.91
CA ASP A 14 2.13 4.50 -7.07
C ASP A 14 0.92 4.80 -6.17
N ARG A 15 0.49 6.06 -6.17
CA ARG A 15 -0.66 6.55 -5.39
C ARG A 15 -0.51 6.36 -3.87
N ARG A 16 0.72 6.45 -3.35
CA ARG A 16 1.05 6.31 -1.91
C ARG A 16 1.23 7.65 -1.18
N ALA A 17 1.58 8.70 -1.91
CA ALA A 17 1.61 10.06 -1.39
C ALA A 17 0.24 10.76 -1.53
N ARG A 18 -0.51 10.44 -2.59
CA ARG A 18 -1.82 11.00 -2.93
C ARG A 18 -2.66 9.92 -3.60
N GLY A 19 -3.93 9.80 -3.22
CA GLY A 19 -4.85 8.85 -3.83
C GLY A 19 -5.35 9.29 -5.22
N PRO A 20 -6.14 8.45 -5.89
CA PRO A 20 -6.85 8.83 -7.12
C PRO A 20 -7.81 10.00 -6.86
N GLY A 21 -7.89 10.95 -7.79
CA GLY A 21 -8.87 12.05 -7.70
C GLY A 21 -10.29 11.55 -7.94
N GLY A 22 -11.29 12.27 -7.41
CA GLY A 22 -12.68 12.05 -7.76
C GLY A 22 -13.10 12.78 -9.04
N LEU A 23 -14.33 12.58 -9.47
CA LEU A 23 -14.95 13.18 -10.66
C LEU A 23 -16.28 13.84 -10.31
N GLU A 24 -16.68 14.87 -11.08
CA GLU A 24 -17.96 15.60 -10.92
C GLU A 24 -18.25 16.05 -9.46
N GLY A 25 -17.22 16.54 -8.77
CA GLY A 25 -17.33 16.98 -7.37
C GLY A 25 -17.09 15.87 -6.32
N GLY A 26 -16.77 14.65 -6.75
CA GLY A 26 -16.41 13.55 -5.87
C GLY A 26 -15.09 13.74 -5.12
N ALA A 27 -15.02 13.23 -3.89
CA ALA A 27 -13.82 13.28 -3.05
C ALA A 27 -12.71 12.35 -3.56
N PRO A 28 -11.42 12.68 -3.30
CA PRO A 28 -10.31 11.80 -3.65
C PRO A 28 -10.35 10.49 -2.84
N GLY A 29 -9.87 9.41 -3.45
CA GLY A 29 -9.66 8.13 -2.78
C GLY A 29 -8.51 8.20 -1.78
N ALA A 30 -8.51 7.28 -0.81
CA ALA A 30 -7.40 7.16 0.14
C ALA A 30 -6.10 6.73 -0.59
N PRO A 31 -4.94 7.30 -0.25
CA PRO A 31 -3.65 6.78 -0.70
C PRO A 31 -3.45 5.33 -0.24
N GLY A 32 -2.72 4.54 -1.02
CA GLY A 32 -2.29 3.21 -0.58
C GLY A 32 -1.18 3.27 0.47
N GLU A 33 -0.93 2.15 1.13
CA GLU A 33 0.19 1.98 2.07
C GLU A 33 0.84 0.59 1.95
N ASP A 34 2.12 0.48 2.28
CA ASP A 34 2.85 -0.79 2.23
C ASP A 34 3.57 -1.03 3.56
N PHE A 35 3.51 -2.27 4.03
CA PHE A 35 4.10 -2.68 5.31
C PHE A 35 4.90 -3.98 5.16
N LEU A 36 6.00 -4.08 5.90
CA LEU A 36 6.66 -5.32 6.25
C LEU A 36 6.18 -5.73 7.64
N ILE A 37 5.66 -6.94 7.77
CA ILE A 37 5.16 -7.49 9.04
C ILE A 37 6.05 -8.66 9.44
N ILE A 38 6.62 -8.60 10.64
CA ILE A 38 7.46 -9.65 11.24
C ILE A 38 6.94 -9.86 12.66
N ASP A 39 6.63 -11.11 13.03
CA ASP A 39 6.13 -11.47 14.36
C ASP A 39 4.91 -10.63 14.83
N GLY A 40 4.08 -10.21 13.87
CA GLY A 40 2.89 -9.37 14.11
C GLY A 40 3.16 -7.87 14.19
N GLU A 41 4.42 -7.43 14.21
CA GLU A 41 4.78 -6.01 14.20
C GLU A 41 4.77 -5.45 12.78
N GLU A 42 4.03 -4.36 12.57
CA GLU A 42 3.96 -3.69 11.27
C GLU A 42 4.99 -2.55 11.16
N LYS A 43 5.84 -2.62 10.13
CA LYS A 43 6.76 -1.55 9.76
C LYS A 43 6.40 -1.00 8.38
N ARG A 44 6.10 0.29 8.29
CA ARG A 44 5.86 0.97 7.01
C ARG A 44 7.11 0.91 6.13
N ILE A 45 6.94 0.61 4.86
CA ILE A 45 8.04 0.54 3.88
C ILE A 45 7.83 1.54 2.72
N PRO A 46 8.90 1.92 1.99
CA PRO A 46 8.79 2.86 0.88
C PRO A 46 7.96 2.32 -0.28
N ALA A 47 7.20 3.19 -0.95
CA ALA A 47 6.40 2.84 -2.13
C ALA A 47 7.22 2.33 -3.33
N LYS A 48 8.47 2.78 -3.44
CA LYS A 48 9.43 2.30 -4.44
C LYS A 48 10.74 2.00 -3.73
N GLY A 49 11.24 0.78 -3.85
CA GLY A 49 12.45 0.37 -3.16
C GLY A 49 12.64 -1.14 -3.13
N THR A 50 13.74 -1.56 -2.53
CA THR A 50 14.07 -2.97 -2.31
C THR A 50 13.97 -3.28 -0.81
N VAL A 51 13.31 -4.38 -0.46
CA VAL A 51 13.09 -4.82 0.92
C VAL A 51 13.54 -6.26 1.05
N GLU A 52 14.41 -6.55 2.03
CA GLU A 52 14.69 -7.91 2.44
C GLU A 52 13.60 -8.40 3.39
N VAL A 53 13.11 -9.62 3.16
CA VAL A 53 12.03 -10.24 3.92
C VAL A 53 12.53 -11.56 4.50
N PRO A 54 12.54 -11.72 5.83
CA PRO A 54 12.94 -12.98 6.46
C PRO A 54 11.90 -14.08 6.20
N PRO A 55 12.24 -15.35 6.49
CA PRO A 55 11.23 -16.41 6.58
C PRO A 55 10.04 -15.97 7.44
N ASP A 56 8.83 -16.35 7.03
CA ASP A 56 7.55 -16.01 7.64
C ASP A 56 7.17 -14.52 7.66
N GLY A 57 8.07 -13.63 7.23
CA GLY A 57 7.78 -12.22 7.00
C GLY A 57 6.69 -12.01 5.94
N ILE A 58 5.86 -10.97 6.13
CA ILE A 58 4.73 -10.65 5.26
C ILE A 58 4.93 -9.25 4.68
N ILE A 59 4.92 -9.14 3.36
CA ILE A 59 4.68 -7.85 2.70
C ILE A 59 3.16 -7.67 2.57
N SER A 60 2.64 -6.60 3.18
CA SER A 60 1.24 -6.19 3.07
C SER A 60 1.14 -5.00 2.13
N ILE A 61 0.50 -5.21 0.98
CA ILE A 61 0.25 -4.17 -0.03
C ILE A 61 -1.20 -3.74 0.13
N ARG A 62 -1.41 -2.56 0.72
CA ARG A 62 -2.74 -1.94 0.85
C ARG A 62 -2.93 -1.01 -0.33
N THR A 63 -3.66 -1.48 -1.32
CA THR A 63 -3.89 -0.72 -2.57
C THR A 63 -4.67 0.57 -2.29
N PRO A 64 -4.43 1.65 -3.06
CA PRO A 64 -5.21 2.87 -2.93
C PRO A 64 -6.71 2.63 -3.16
N GLY A 65 -7.56 3.43 -2.52
CA GLY A 65 -8.99 3.45 -2.79
C GLY A 65 -9.32 4.14 -4.12
N GLY A 66 -10.53 3.93 -4.62
CA GLY A 66 -11.07 4.69 -5.77
C GLY A 66 -11.46 6.12 -5.38
N GLY A 67 -11.38 7.06 -6.32
CA GLY A 67 -12.00 8.37 -6.16
C GLY A 67 -13.51 8.28 -6.28
N GLY A 68 -14.24 9.14 -5.56
CA GLY A 68 -15.69 9.23 -5.64
C GLY A 68 -16.18 9.89 -6.93
N TYR A 69 -17.47 9.74 -7.20
CA TYR A 69 -18.17 10.42 -8.29
C TYR A 69 -19.37 11.21 -7.74
N GLY A 70 -19.57 12.43 -8.25
CA GLY A 70 -20.67 13.29 -7.84
C GLY A 70 -20.41 14.00 -6.52
N THR A 71 -21.10 15.11 -6.30
CA THR A 71 -21.12 15.79 -5.00
C THR A 71 -21.81 14.90 -3.98
N SER A 72 -21.17 14.70 -2.82
CA SER A 72 -21.84 14.06 -1.69
C SER A 72 -23.04 14.94 -1.31
N GLN A 73 -24.25 14.40 -1.42
CA GLN A 73 -25.43 15.04 -0.87
C GLN A 73 -25.31 14.89 0.65
N THR A 74 -24.98 15.97 1.33
CA THR A 74 -25.06 16.08 2.80
C THR A 74 -26.51 16.24 3.21
#